data_AF-A0A0M9DK17-F1
#
_entry.id   AF-A0A0M9DK17-F1
#
_cell.length_a   1.000
_cell.length_b   1.000
_cell.length_c   1.000
_cell.angle_alpha   90.00
_cell.angle_beta   90.00
_cell.angle_gamma   90.00
#
_symmetry.space_group_name_H-M   'P 1'
#
loop_
_entity.id
_entity.type
_entity.pdbx_description
1 polymer ?
#
loop_
_entity_poly.entity_id
_entity_poly.type
_entity_poly.pdbx_seq_one_letter_code
_entity_poly.pdbx_strand_id
1 'polypeptide(L)'
;MSIVQIKIERDKNIVKYITLIRKFNNTLPMTIIKSNIESKNYVIHHDLYAYDVVDDLLNIDHTARFRQLLADLITAGAKLQIYCDEEQCTLEYLDNRITAMREIEKELQLEMDRALREE
;
A
#
# COMPACT_ATOMS: atom_id res chain seq x y z
N MET A 1 -6.83 -3.87 11.79
CA MET A 1 -5.58 -3.85 11.01
C MET A 1 -5.87 -4.61 9.75
N SER A 2 -5.76 -3.98 8.59
CA SER A 2 -5.88 -4.70 7.32
C SER A 2 -4.55 -4.58 6.61
N ILE A 3 -3.81 -5.69 6.65
CA ILE A 3 -2.42 -5.71 6.21
C ILE A 3 -2.36 -6.22 4.78
N VAL A 4 -1.75 -5.42 3.92
CA VAL A 4 -1.44 -5.77 2.55
C VAL A 4 0.06 -6.05 2.46
N GLN A 5 0.40 -7.24 1.97
CA GLN A 5 1.76 -7.69 1.78
C GLN A 5 2.03 -7.97 0.31
N ILE A 6 3.21 -7.60 -0.17
CA ILE A 6 3.56 -7.74 -1.58
C ILE A 6 4.76 -8.64 -1.73
N LYS A 7 4.64 -9.64 -2.61
CA LYS A 7 5.77 -10.39 -3.16
C LYS A 7 6.01 -9.95 -4.60
N ILE A 8 7.27 -9.95 -5.00
CA ILE A 8 7.68 -9.63 -6.37
C ILE A 8 8.40 -10.84 -6.93
N GLU A 9 8.00 -11.30 -8.11
CA GLU A 9 8.74 -12.37 -8.77
C GLU A 9 10.11 -11.88 -9.25
N ARG A 10 11.12 -12.73 -9.05
CA ARG A 10 12.48 -12.48 -9.51
C ARG A 10 12.52 -12.36 -11.04
N ASP A 11 13.02 -11.23 -11.52
CA ASP A 11 13.27 -10.94 -12.94
C ASP A 11 14.60 -10.19 -13.13
N LYS A 12 15.02 -9.94 -14.37
CA LYS A 12 16.21 -9.14 -14.73
C LYS A 12 16.14 -7.69 -14.23
N ASN A 13 14.95 -7.14 -13.98
CA ASN A 13 14.74 -5.74 -13.59
C ASN A 13 14.77 -5.47 -12.06
N ILE A 14 15.22 -6.40 -11.22
CA ILE A 14 15.26 -6.26 -9.74
C ILE A 14 15.80 -4.91 -9.25
N VAL A 15 16.87 -4.39 -9.87
CA VAL A 15 17.50 -3.12 -9.46
C VAL A 15 16.53 -1.93 -9.59
N LYS A 16 15.68 -1.92 -10.62
CA LYS A 16 14.64 -0.90 -10.80
C LYS A 16 13.59 -1.01 -9.69
N TYR A 17 13.15 -2.22 -9.38
CA TYR A 17 12.17 -2.46 -8.32
C TYR A 17 12.69 -2.00 -6.96
N ILE A 18 13.94 -2.31 -6.63
CA ILE A 18 14.59 -1.85 -5.38
C ILE A 18 14.59 -0.32 -5.31
N THR A 19 14.88 0.35 -6.44
CA THR A 19 14.91 1.81 -6.49
C THR A 19 13.53 2.41 -6.24
N LEU A 20 12.47 1.85 -6.83
CA LEU A 20 11.09 2.28 -6.61
C LEU A 20 10.65 2.08 -5.16
N ILE A 21 10.95 0.91 -4.59
CA ILE A 21 10.62 0.60 -3.19
C ILE A 21 11.35 1.54 -2.23
N ARG A 22 12.61 1.88 -2.50
CA ARG A 22 13.36 2.84 -1.68
C ARG A 22 12.86 4.28 -1.79
N LYS A 23 12.30 4.67 -2.93
CA LYS A 23 11.63 5.98 -3.06
C LYS A 23 10.37 6.05 -2.20
N PHE A 24 9.65 4.92 -2.09
CA PHE A 24 8.49 4.82 -1.22
C PHE A 24 8.91 4.76 0.26
N ASN A 25 9.86 3.89 0.59
CA ASN A 25 10.37 3.70 1.95
C ASN A 25 11.91 3.69 1.95
N ASN A 26 12.51 4.84 2.27
CA ASN A 26 13.95 5.02 2.24
C ASN A 26 14.66 4.41 3.47
N THR A 27 13.93 3.90 4.47
CA THR A 27 14.53 3.25 5.65
C THR A 27 14.91 1.79 5.36
N LEU A 28 14.34 1.18 4.31
CA LEU A 28 14.64 -0.20 3.92
C LEU A 28 15.99 -0.31 3.19
N PRO A 29 16.93 -1.15 3.67
CA PRO A 29 18.21 -1.37 2.99
C PRO A 29 18.02 -2.09 1.65
N MET A 30 18.80 -1.68 0.63
CA MET A 30 18.78 -2.31 -0.69
C MET A 30 19.04 -3.83 -0.63
N THR A 31 19.95 -4.25 0.25
CA THR A 31 20.33 -5.66 0.43
C THR A 31 19.15 -6.49 0.90
N ILE A 32 18.38 -5.98 1.87
CA ILE A 32 17.18 -6.66 2.40
C ILE A 32 16.10 -6.77 1.33
N ILE A 33 15.83 -5.68 0.61
CA ILE A 33 14.83 -5.68 -0.48
C ILE A 33 15.22 -6.72 -1.54
N LYS A 34 16.50 -6.72 -1.95
CA LYS A 34 17.02 -7.68 -2.92
C LYS A 34 16.86 -9.12 -2.44
N SER A 35 17.31 -9.41 -1.22
CA SER A 35 17.19 -10.74 -0.62
C SER A 35 15.73 -11.19 -0.55
N ASN A 36 14.80 -10.30 -0.19
CA ASN A 36 13.37 -10.66 -0.14
C ASN A 36 12.82 -11.02 -1.52
N ILE A 37 13.19 -10.28 -2.57
CA ILE A 37 12.79 -10.62 -3.95
C ILE A 37 13.41 -11.95 -4.41
N GLU A 38 14.70 -12.17 -4.12
CA GLU A 38 15.41 -13.39 -4.52
C GLU A 38 14.89 -14.64 -3.79
N SER A 39 14.50 -14.49 -2.52
CA SER A 39 13.93 -15.56 -1.69
C SER A 39 12.42 -15.73 -1.82
N LYS A 40 11.74 -14.97 -2.70
CA LYS A 40 10.26 -14.94 -2.84
C LYS A 40 9.53 -14.62 -1.52
N ASN A 41 10.16 -13.81 -0.67
CA ASN A 41 9.60 -13.30 0.58
C ASN A 41 8.84 -12.00 0.35
N TYR A 42 8.07 -11.59 1.36
CA TYR A 42 7.37 -10.30 1.35
C TYR A 42 8.36 -9.15 1.32
N VAL A 43 8.20 -8.28 0.33
CA VAL A 43 9.07 -7.14 0.08
C VAL A 43 8.51 -5.88 0.72
N ILE A 44 7.19 -5.78 0.80
CA ILE A 44 6.46 -4.62 1.30
C ILE A 44 5.34 -5.09 2.21
N HIS A 45 5.13 -4.36 3.32
CA HIS A 45 4.03 -4.52 4.25
C HIS A 45 3.39 -3.15 4.41
N HIS A 46 2.07 -3.07 4.27
CA HIS A 46 1.33 -1.83 4.35
C HIS A 46 0.03 -2.09 5.10
N ASP A 47 -0.28 -1.29 6.12
CA ASP A 47 -1.58 -1.34 6.80
C ASP A 47 -2.47 -0.25 6.20
N LEU A 48 -3.60 -0.66 5.63
CA LEU A 48 -4.57 0.24 5.00
C LEU A 48 -5.25 1.18 6.00
N TYR A 49 -5.31 0.79 7.28
CA TYR A 49 -5.96 1.54 8.35
C TYR A 49 -4.97 2.15 9.34
N ALA A 50 -3.68 2.22 8.99
CA ALA A 50 -2.70 2.91 9.82
C ALA A 50 -3.01 4.41 9.83
N TYR A 51 -3.76 4.84 10.84
CA TYR A 51 -3.96 6.25 11.13
C TYR A 51 -2.73 6.80 11.84
N ASP A 52 -2.03 7.72 11.18
CA ASP A 52 -0.95 8.48 11.78
C ASP A 52 -1.36 9.96 11.84
N VAL A 53 -1.48 10.48 13.06
CA VAL A 53 -1.89 11.87 13.33
C VAL A 53 -0.97 12.87 12.62
N VAL A 54 0.32 12.55 12.46
CA VAL A 54 1.27 13.42 11.77
C VAL A 54 1.00 13.42 10.27
N ASP A 55 0.69 12.27 9.68
CA ASP A 55 0.33 12.17 8.27
C ASP A 55 -1.01 12.83 7.95
N ASP A 56 -1.98 12.76 8.87
CA ASP A 56 -3.26 13.46 8.78
C ASP A 56 -3.05 14.99 8.77
N LEU A 57 -2.20 15.51 9.67
CA LEU A 57 -1.80 16.93 9.70
C LEU A 57 -1.04 17.37 8.44
N LEU A 58 -0.31 16.46 7.80
CA LEU A 58 0.43 16.71 6.56
C LEU A 58 -0.36 16.36 5.29
N ASN A 59 -1.61 15.88 5.45
CA ASN A 59 -2.48 15.41 4.38
C ASN A 59 -1.78 14.37 3.46
N ILE A 60 -0.99 13.48 4.06
CA ILE A 60 -0.25 12.43 3.36
C ILE A 60 -1.13 11.19 3.23
N ASP A 61 -1.62 10.95 2.01
CA ASP A 61 -2.39 9.75 1.71
C ASP A 61 -1.45 8.56 1.43
N HIS A 62 -1.13 7.83 2.49
CA HIS A 62 -0.28 6.64 2.46
C HIS A 62 -0.80 5.55 1.53
N THR A 63 -2.12 5.35 1.53
CA THR A 63 -2.80 4.37 0.68
C THR A 63 -2.64 4.71 -0.80
N ALA A 64 -2.76 5.99 -1.17
CA ALA A 64 -2.53 6.46 -2.53
C ALA A 64 -1.06 6.30 -2.94
N ARG A 65 -0.10 6.65 -2.05
CA ARG A 65 1.33 6.45 -2.32
C ARG A 65 1.67 4.97 -2.52
N PHE A 66 1.08 4.10 -1.72
CA PHE A 66 1.24 2.66 -1.85
C PHE A 66 0.64 2.15 -3.17
N ARG A 67 -0.56 2.60 -3.53
CA ARG A 67 -1.20 2.23 -4.81
C ARG A 67 -0.39 2.69 -6.02
N GLN A 68 0.21 3.87 -5.95
CA GLN A 68 1.10 4.41 -6.97
C GLN A 68 2.36 3.55 -7.12
N LEU A 69 2.97 3.12 -6.00
CA LEU A 69 4.11 2.22 -6.02
C LEU A 69 3.80 0.89 -6.73
N LEU A 70 2.63 0.30 -6.47
CA LEU A 70 2.20 -0.92 -7.16
C LEU A 70 2.10 -0.69 -8.67
N ALA A 71 1.52 0.44 -9.08
CA ALA A 71 1.42 0.81 -10.49
C ALA A 71 2.81 0.98 -11.12
N ASP A 72 3.72 1.72 -10.49
CA ASP A 72 5.09 1.92 -10.98
C ASP A 72 5.86 0.60 -11.12
N LEU A 73 5.67 -0.33 -10.17
CA LEU A 73 6.28 -1.66 -10.22
C LEU A 73 5.73 -2.48 -11.40
N ILE A 74 4.41 -2.49 -11.60
CA ILE A 74 3.76 -3.18 -12.73
C ILE A 74 4.23 -2.58 -14.06
N THR A 75 4.27 -1.25 -14.18
CA THR A 75 4.77 -0.55 -15.37
C THR A 75 6.25 -0.83 -15.63
N ALA A 76 7.04 -1.02 -14.58
CA ALA A 76 8.44 -1.42 -14.69
C ALA A 76 8.61 -2.90 -15.11
N GLY A 77 7.53 -3.67 -15.26
CA GLY A 77 7.52 -5.07 -15.66
C GLY A 77 7.51 -6.06 -14.50
N ALA A 78 7.29 -5.60 -13.26
CA ALA A 78 7.25 -6.48 -12.10
C ALA A 78 5.97 -7.32 -12.10
N LYS A 79 6.13 -8.63 -11.90
CA LYS A 79 5.01 -9.50 -11.54
C LYS A 79 4.80 -9.46 -10.03
N LEU A 80 3.69 -8.87 -9.62
CA LEU A 80 3.32 -8.70 -8.22
C LEU A 80 2.37 -9.82 -7.80
N GLN A 81 2.61 -10.37 -6.61
CA GLN A 81 1.64 -11.19 -5.89
C GLN A 81 1.22 -10.40 -4.66
N ILE A 82 -0.05 -10.02 -4.62
CA ILE A 82 -0.64 -9.19 -3.58
C ILE A 82 -1.33 -10.14 -2.60
N TYR A 83 -1.04 -9.96 -1.32
CA TYR A 83 -1.67 -10.69 -0.24
C TYR A 83 -2.40 -9.69 0.65
N CYS A 84 -3.69 -9.91 0.85
CA CYS A 84 -4.56 -9.14 1.71
C CYS A 84 -4.91 -10.04 2.89
N ASP A 85 -4.49 -9.68 4.11
CA ASP A 85 -4.81 -10.46 5.31
C ASP A 85 -4.42 -11.94 5.14
N GLU A 86 -3.18 -12.17 4.68
CA GLU A 86 -2.58 -13.50 4.40
C GLU A 86 -3.14 -14.26 3.18
N GLU A 87 -4.25 -13.82 2.59
CA GLU A 87 -4.84 -14.42 1.39
C GLU A 87 -4.37 -13.72 0.12
N GLN A 88 -4.06 -14.49 -0.93
CA GLN A 88 -3.68 -13.91 -2.21
C GLN A 88 -4.89 -13.24 -2.86
N CYS A 89 -4.73 -11.98 -3.25
CA CYS A 89 -5.79 -11.18 -3.84
C CYS A 89 -5.35 -10.53 -5.15
N THR A 90 -6.33 -10.09 -5.93
CA THR A 90 -6.11 -9.32 -7.15
C THR A 90 -5.92 -7.84 -6.83
N LEU A 91 -5.28 -7.12 -7.76
CA LEU A 91 -5.17 -5.67 -7.66
C LEU A 91 -6.56 -5.00 -7.66
N GLU A 92 -7.49 -5.53 -8.44
CA GLU A 92 -8.89 -5.07 -8.47
C GLU A 92 -9.58 -5.24 -7.13
N TYR A 93 -9.37 -6.37 -6.44
CA TYR A 93 -9.90 -6.58 -5.10
C TYR A 93 -9.33 -5.56 -4.10
N LEU A 94 -8.03 -5.27 -4.19
CA LEU A 94 -7.40 -4.23 -3.36
C LEU A 94 -7.98 -2.84 -3.66
N ASP A 95 -8.14 -2.46 -4.93
CA ASP A 95 -8.74 -1.19 -5.34
C ASP A 95 -10.19 -1.03 -4.83
N ASN A 96 -10.98 -2.10 -4.94
CA ASN A 96 -12.35 -2.12 -4.42
C ASN A 96 -12.36 -1.94 -2.90
N ARG A 97 -11.45 -2.58 -2.16
CA ARG A 97 -11.34 -2.42 -0.70
C ARG A 97 -10.95 -1.00 -0.31
N ILE A 98 -9.97 -0.40 -0.99
CA ILE A 98 -9.55 0.98 -0.74
C ILE A 98 -10.71 1.94 -0.99
N THR A 99 -11.48 1.71 -2.06
CA THR A 99 -12.64 2.53 -2.40
C THR A 99 -13.73 2.42 -1.33
N ALA A 100 -14.10 1.19 -0.95
CA ALA A 100 -15.09 0.95 0.08
C ALA A 100 -14.70 1.57 1.43
N MET A 101 -13.41 1.50 1.81
CA MET A 101 -12.90 2.14 3.02
C MET A 101 -13.11 3.65 3.00
N ARG A 102 -12.73 4.32 1.90
CA ARG A 102 -12.90 5.77 1.74
C ARG A 102 -14.37 6.19 1.73
N GLU A 103 -15.25 5.38 1.15
CA GLU A 103 -16.69 5.63 1.18
C GLU A 103 -17.24 5.59 2.61
N ILE A 104 -16.83 4.60 3.41
CA ILE A 104 -17.20 4.48 4.82
C ILE A 104 -16.69 5.69 5.63
N GLU A 105 -15.43 6.08 5.44
CA GLU A 105 -14.86 7.26 6.11
C GLU A 105 -15.64 8.54 5.80
N LYS A 106 -16.05 8.71 4.53
CA LYS A 106 -16.84 9.86 4.09
C LYS A 106 -18.24 9.88 4.70
N GLU A 107 -18.92 8.74 4.75
CA GLU A 107 -20.24 8.64 5.38
C GLU A 107 -20.16 8.95 6.89
N LEU A 108 -19.16 8.41 7.59
CA LEU A 108 -18.92 8.71 9.01
C LEU A 108 -18.68 10.21 9.24
N GLN A 109 -17.89 10.86 8.39
CA GLN A 109 -17.69 12.32 8.47
C GLN A 109 -19.00 13.09 8.25
N LEU A 110 -19.82 12.68 7.29
CA LEU A 110 -21.11 13.31 7.03
C LEU A 110 -22.09 13.14 8.20
N GLU A 111 -22.10 11.99 8.87
CA GLU A 111 -22.91 11.76 10.06
C GLU A 111 -22.42 12.62 11.25
N MET A 112 -21.11 12.70 11.47
CA MET A 112 -20.54 13.58 12.50
C MET A 112 -20.86 15.06 12.27
N ASP A 113 -20.75 15.53 11.02
CA ASP A 113 -21.04 16.93 10.67
C ASP A 113 -22.54 17.25 10.82
N ARG A 114 -23.43 16.28 10.56
CA ARG A 114 -24.87 16.42 10.85
C ARG A 114 -25.14 16.51 12.35
N ALA A 115 -24.55 15.63 13.16
CA ALA A 115 -24.71 15.66 14.61
C ALA A 115 -24.25 17.00 15.21
N LEU A 116 -23.11 17.54 14.74
CA LEU A 116 -22.60 18.86 15.16
C LEU A 116 -23.48 20.05 14.75
N ARG A 117 -24.34 19.89 13.74
CA ARG A 117 -25.29 20.93 13.30
C ARG A 117 -26.65 20.82 13.98
N GLU A 118 -26.93 19.70 14.64
CA GLU A 118 -28.16 19.45 15.39
C GLU A 118 -28.01 19.76 16.90
N GLU A 119 -26.82 20.18 17.35
CA GLU A 119 -26.54 20.80 18.67
C GLU A 119 -26.52 22.34 18.60
#